data_AF-A0AAV3RZX4-F1
#
_entry.id   AF-A0AAV3RZX4-F1
#
_cell.length_a   1.000
_cell.length_b   1.000
_cell.length_c   1.000
_cell.angle_alpha   90.00
_cell.angle_beta   90.00
_cell.angle_gamma   90.00
#
_symmetry.space_group_name_H-M   'P 1'
#
loop_
_entity.id
_entity.type
_entity.pdbx_description
1 polymer ?
#
loop_
_entity_poly.entity_id
_entity_poly.type
_entity_poly.pdbx_seq_one_letter_code
_entity_poly.pdbx_strand_id
1 'polypeptide(L)'
;MLSWFNTLLEEEIHHLKTEKTSAFTKELVTACRMKTCTLNEVLTNATTGNYWIRGLLRLIDDRQQLYYVACSSYFTKIKYDIGYRYTCFFCKKEVLASLRPLVIMSIADHTNIILVIAIQEDGFCK
;
A
#
# COMPACT_ATOMS: atom_id res chain seq x y z
N MET A 1 24.32 -3.79 -34.97
CA MET A 1 23.81 -2.63 -34.20
C MET A 1 22.75 -3.03 -33.15
N LEU A 2 22.60 -4.33 -32.80
CA LEU A 2 21.64 -4.82 -31.79
C LEU A 2 22.32 -5.53 -30.59
N SER A 3 23.62 -5.84 -30.66
CA SER A 3 24.31 -6.55 -29.57
C SER A 3 24.54 -5.65 -28.36
N TRP A 4 24.90 -4.38 -28.56
CA TRP A 4 25.19 -3.44 -27.45
C TRP A 4 23.96 -3.09 -26.61
N PHE A 5 22.77 -2.99 -27.23
CA PHE A 5 21.52 -2.71 -26.53
C PHE A 5 21.10 -3.88 -25.63
N ASN A 6 21.31 -5.12 -26.09
CA ASN A 6 21.02 -6.31 -25.30
C ASN A 6 21.97 -6.44 -24.09
N THR A 7 23.24 -6.06 -24.24
CA THR A 7 24.21 -6.06 -23.14
C THR A 7 23.85 -5.03 -22.06
N LEU A 8 23.45 -3.81 -22.45
CA LEU A 8 23.00 -2.78 -21.51
C LEU A 8 21.73 -3.20 -20.74
N LEU A 9 20.78 -3.87 -21.42
CA LEU A 9 19.56 -4.36 -20.79
C LEU A 9 19.85 -5.49 -19.79
N GLU A 10 20.77 -6.40 -20.14
CA GLU A 10 21.21 -7.48 -19.24
C GLU A 10 21.97 -6.96 -18.04
N GLU A 11 22.82 -5.95 -18.22
CA GLU A 11 23.53 -5.26 -17.14
C GLU A 11 22.57 -4.51 -16.21
N GLU A 12 21.57 -3.78 -16.73
CA GLU A 12 20.53 -3.14 -15.92
C GLU A 12 19.67 -4.16 -15.16
N ILE A 13 19.27 -5.26 -15.80
CA ILE A 13 18.54 -6.35 -15.15
C ILE A 13 19.39 -7.01 -14.05
N HIS A 14 20.69 -7.17 -14.27
CA HIS A 14 21.61 -7.71 -13.27
C HIS A 14 21.79 -6.74 -12.11
N HIS A 15 21.98 -5.44 -12.36
CA HIS A 15 22.09 -4.39 -11.34
C HIS A 15 20.80 -4.27 -10.51
N LEU A 16 19.64 -4.33 -11.16
CA LEU A 16 18.34 -4.38 -10.50
C LEU A 16 18.17 -5.63 -9.65
N LYS A 17 18.72 -6.77 -10.06
CA LYS A 17 18.73 -8.02 -9.27
C LYS A 17 19.71 -7.98 -8.11
N THR A 18 20.85 -7.30 -8.20
CA THR A 18 21.84 -7.32 -7.11
C THR A 18 21.58 -6.22 -6.07
N GLU A 19 21.28 -4.99 -6.49
CA GLU A 19 21.07 -3.88 -5.57
C GLU A 19 19.72 -3.94 -4.86
N LYS A 20 18.63 -4.19 -5.60
CA LYS A 20 17.29 -4.29 -4.98
C LYS A 20 17.20 -5.51 -4.07
N THR A 21 17.84 -6.62 -4.41
CA THR A 21 17.90 -7.77 -3.52
C THR A 21 18.67 -7.41 -2.26
N SER A 22 19.78 -6.67 -2.32
CA SER A 22 20.52 -6.28 -1.11
C SER A 22 19.76 -5.32 -0.19
N ALA A 23 19.04 -4.34 -0.75
CA ALA A 23 18.23 -3.38 0.01
C ALA A 23 16.99 -4.05 0.62
N PHE A 24 16.27 -4.83 -0.20
CA PHE A 24 15.12 -5.61 0.24
C PHE A 24 15.49 -6.64 1.31
N THR A 25 16.66 -7.28 1.20
CA THR A 25 17.15 -8.23 2.22
C THR A 25 17.52 -7.51 3.52
N LYS A 26 18.12 -6.31 3.47
CA LYS A 26 18.40 -5.49 4.66
C LYS A 26 17.13 -5.04 5.38
N GLU A 27 16.11 -4.62 4.63
CA GLU A 27 14.79 -4.26 5.18
C GLU A 27 14.10 -5.47 5.81
N LEU A 28 14.12 -6.63 5.14
CA LEU A 28 13.61 -7.90 5.69
C LEU A 28 14.33 -8.33 6.96
N VAL A 29 15.67 -8.24 7.00
CA VAL A 29 16.46 -8.57 8.19
C VAL A 29 16.16 -7.61 9.34
N THR A 30 15.95 -6.33 9.04
CA THR A 30 15.55 -5.32 10.04
C THR A 30 14.15 -5.60 10.56
N ALA A 31 13.19 -5.90 9.67
CA ALA A 31 11.83 -6.29 10.04
C ALA A 31 11.80 -7.57 10.89
N CYS A 32 12.69 -8.52 10.59
CA CYS A 32 12.86 -9.75 11.38
C CYS A 32 13.37 -9.50 12.81
N ARG A 33 14.02 -8.36 13.06
CA ARG A 33 14.53 -7.95 14.38
C ARG A 33 13.56 -7.09 15.18
N MET A 34 12.46 -6.63 14.57
CA MET A 34 11.45 -5.87 15.30
C MET A 34 10.68 -6.80 16.23
N LYS A 35 10.34 -6.30 17.42
CA LYS A 35 9.46 -7.01 18.34
C LYS A 35 8.06 -7.03 17.73
N THR A 36 7.63 -8.20 17.26
CA THR A 36 6.29 -8.40 16.71
C THR A 36 5.32 -8.81 17.80
N CYS A 37 4.05 -8.44 17.66
CA CYS A 37 2.95 -8.97 18.45
C CYS A 37 2.06 -9.89 17.61
N THR A 38 1.26 -10.70 18.31
CA THR A 38 0.22 -11.53 17.71
C THR A 38 -1.06 -10.73 17.50
N LEU A 39 -1.90 -11.19 16.56
CA LEU A 39 -3.21 -10.61 16.34
C LEU A 39 -4.09 -10.70 17.59
N ASN A 40 -4.00 -11.79 18.36
CA ASN A 40 -4.73 -11.89 19.61
C ASN A 40 -4.30 -10.84 20.65
N GLU A 41 -3.00 -10.55 20.76
CA GLU A 41 -2.50 -9.47 21.64
C GLU A 41 -3.03 -8.10 21.20
N VAL A 42 -3.10 -7.84 19.89
CA VAL A 42 -3.67 -6.59 19.34
C VAL A 42 -5.17 -6.48 19.69
N LEU A 43 -5.93 -7.56 19.51
CA LEU A 43 -7.37 -7.58 19.75
C LEU A 43 -7.72 -7.50 21.25
N THR A 44 -6.92 -8.14 22.10
CA THR A 44 -7.19 -8.20 23.56
C THR A 44 -6.81 -6.89 24.26
N ASN A 45 -5.79 -6.19 23.77
CA ASN A 45 -5.32 -4.94 24.38
C ASN A 45 -6.11 -3.70 23.95
N ALA A 46 -7.09 -3.84 23.04
CA ALA A 46 -8.10 -2.84 22.64
C ALA A 46 -7.62 -1.37 22.56
N THR A 47 -6.39 -1.14 22.12
CA THR A 47 -5.78 0.19 22.06
C THR A 47 -5.58 0.60 20.61
N THR A 48 -5.85 1.87 20.31
CA THR A 48 -5.48 2.46 19.02
C THR A 48 -3.98 2.66 18.99
N GLY A 49 -3.30 2.18 17.95
CA GLY A 49 -1.85 2.27 17.85
C GLY A 49 -1.28 1.60 16.62
N ASN A 50 0.04 1.73 16.45
CA ASN A 50 0.80 1.08 15.40
C ASN A 50 1.41 -0.21 15.93
N TYR A 51 1.19 -1.31 15.23
CA TYR A 51 1.63 -2.65 15.63
C TYR A 51 2.46 -3.30 14.52
N TRP A 52 3.48 -4.04 14.93
CA TRP A 52 4.27 -4.87 14.03
C TRP A 52 3.78 -6.30 14.13
N ILE A 53 3.14 -6.79 13.07
CA ILE A 53 2.56 -8.13 13.03
C ILE A 53 3.30 -8.94 11.97
N ARG A 54 3.64 -10.19 12.30
CA ARG A 54 4.12 -11.17 11.33
C ARG A 54 2.98 -12.12 10.98
N GLY A 55 2.52 -12.07 9.74
CA GLY A 55 1.41 -12.90 9.27
C GLY A 55 1.44 -13.13 7.76
N LEU A 56 0.51 -13.97 7.32
CA LEU A 56 0.21 -14.23 5.92
C LEU A 56 -0.84 -13.23 5.44
N LEU A 57 -0.55 -12.57 4.32
CA LEU A 57 -1.51 -11.70 3.63
C LEU A 57 -2.31 -12.51 2.61
N ARG A 58 -3.64 -12.30 2.59
CA ARG A 58 -4.53 -12.89 1.57
C ARG A 58 -5.51 -11.85 1.05
N LEU A 59 -5.62 -11.74 -0.28
CA LEU A 59 -6.71 -10.99 -0.89
C LEU A 59 -8.03 -11.71 -0.63
N ILE A 60 -9.07 -10.95 -0.28
CA ILE A 60 -10.38 -11.53 0.08
C ILE A 60 -11.21 -11.83 -1.16
N ASP A 61 -11.11 -10.96 -2.17
CA ASP A 61 -11.83 -11.08 -3.44
C ASP A 61 -10.97 -10.43 -4.55
N ASP A 62 -10.85 -11.11 -5.70
CA ASP A 62 -10.17 -10.61 -6.90
C ASP A 62 -11.05 -9.63 -7.70
N ARG A 63 -12.36 -9.58 -7.40
CA ARG A 63 -13.34 -8.67 -7.99
C ARG A 63 -13.55 -7.37 -7.21
N GLN A 64 -12.85 -7.20 -6.09
CA GLN A 64 -12.97 -5.97 -5.29
C GLN A 64 -12.47 -4.74 -6.06
N GLN A 65 -13.02 -3.58 -5.75
CA GLN A 65 -12.50 -2.32 -6.28
C GLN A 65 -11.16 -1.99 -5.60
N LEU A 66 -10.06 -2.10 -6.35
CA LEU A 66 -8.69 -1.88 -5.84
C LEU A 66 -8.28 -0.40 -5.71
N TYR A 67 -9.22 0.51 -5.95
CA TYR A 67 -8.98 1.94 -5.91
C TYR A 67 -10.23 2.72 -5.51
N TYR A 68 -10.04 3.95 -5.05
CA TYR A 68 -11.11 4.92 -4.92
C TYR A 68 -10.74 6.21 -5.65
N VAL A 69 -11.77 6.96 -6.05
CA VAL A 69 -11.59 8.26 -6.69
C VAL A 69 -11.50 9.32 -5.61
N ALA A 70 -10.38 10.05 -5.58
CA ALA A 70 -10.04 11.01 -4.56
C ALA A 70 -9.73 12.39 -5.15
N CYS A 71 -9.86 13.42 -4.31
CA CYS A 71 -9.35 14.75 -4.64
C CYS A 71 -7.82 14.70 -4.69
N SER A 72 -7.22 15.20 -5.78
CA SER A 72 -5.77 15.23 -5.94
C SER A 72 -5.04 15.98 -4.82
N SER A 73 -5.70 16.90 -4.11
CA SER A 73 -5.09 17.72 -3.06
C SER A 73 -5.37 17.28 -1.62
N TYR A 74 -6.46 16.54 -1.35
CA TYR A 74 -6.90 16.22 0.03
C TYR A 74 -7.17 14.73 0.26
N PHE A 75 -6.92 13.87 -0.74
CA PHE A 75 -6.99 12.40 -0.62
C PHE A 75 -8.34 11.84 -0.14
N THR A 76 -9.33 12.71 -0.06
CA THR A 76 -10.69 12.40 0.39
C THR A 76 -11.50 11.94 -0.80
N LYS A 77 -12.37 10.95 -0.56
CA LYS A 77 -13.39 10.51 -1.50
C LYS A 77 -14.22 11.70 -1.99
N ILE A 78 -14.28 11.88 -3.29
CA ILE A 78 -15.09 12.93 -3.93
C ILE A 78 -16.48 12.41 -4.21
N LYS A 79 -17.48 13.30 -4.15
CA LYS A 79 -18.86 12.96 -4.54
C LYS A 79 -19.01 13.27 -6.03
N TYR A 80 -19.64 12.35 -6.75
CA TYR A 80 -20.00 12.58 -8.14
C TYR A 80 -21.11 13.63 -8.21
N ASP A 81 -20.92 14.66 -9.03
CA ASP A 81 -21.95 15.65 -9.33
C ASP A 81 -22.46 15.50 -10.78
N ILE A 82 -23.54 16.17 -11.11
CA ILE A 82 -24.16 16.12 -12.44
C ILE A 82 -23.17 16.70 -13.48
N GLY A 83 -22.89 15.94 -14.55
CA GLY A 83 -22.08 16.41 -15.68
C GLY A 83 -20.57 16.12 -15.60
N TYR A 84 -20.16 15.01 -14.98
CA TYR A 84 -18.76 14.56 -14.89
C TYR A 84 -17.82 15.49 -14.11
N ARG A 85 -18.39 16.39 -13.29
CA ARG A 85 -17.62 17.27 -12.41
C ARG A 85 -17.51 16.67 -11.02
N TYR A 86 -16.33 16.81 -10.42
CA TYR A 86 -16.08 16.32 -9.07
C TYR A 86 -15.91 17.48 -8.11
N THR A 87 -16.77 17.54 -7.09
CA THR A 87 -16.63 18.52 -6.02
C THR A 87 -15.99 17.87 -4.80
N CYS A 88 -14.85 18.40 -4.34
CA CYS A 88 -14.24 17.92 -3.11
C CYS A 88 -14.95 18.52 -1.90
N PHE A 89 -15.35 17.68 -0.94
CA PHE A 89 -16.00 18.12 0.29
C PHE A 89 -15.13 19.09 1.11
N PHE A 90 -13.81 18.94 1.08
CA PHE A 90 -12.85 19.78 1.82
C PHE A 90 -12.46 21.04 1.04
N CYS A 91 -12.16 20.93 -0.26
CA CYS A 91 -11.77 22.09 -1.06
C CYS A 91 -12.94 23.03 -1.34
N LYS A 92 -14.19 22.54 -1.28
CA LYS A 92 -15.41 23.24 -1.71
C LYS A 92 -15.32 23.79 -3.14
N LYS A 93 -14.53 23.14 -3.98
CA LYS A 93 -14.25 23.50 -5.37
C LYS A 93 -14.34 22.27 -6.26
N GLU A 94 -14.53 22.50 -7.55
CA GLU A 94 -14.30 21.49 -8.57
C GLU A 94 -12.83 21.07 -8.54
N VAL A 95 -12.59 19.77 -8.60
CA VAL A 95 -11.24 19.20 -8.52
C VAL A 95 -11.01 18.18 -9.63
N LEU A 96 -9.75 18.02 -9.99
CA LEU A 96 -9.33 16.85 -10.72
C LEU A 96 -9.39 15.62 -9.82
N ALA A 97 -9.97 14.55 -10.36
CA ALA A 97 -10.00 13.25 -9.74
C ALA A 97 -8.66 12.54 -9.91
N SER A 98 -8.17 11.92 -8.85
CA SER A 98 -7.05 10.97 -8.88
C SER A 98 -7.52 9.60 -8.40
N LEU A 99 -7.01 8.55 -9.02
CA LEU A 99 -7.21 7.18 -8.55
C LEU A 99 -6.21 6.91 -7.42
N ARG A 100 -6.70 6.39 -6.30
CA ARG A 100 -5.88 6.06 -5.13
C ARG A 100 -6.07 4.59 -4.74
N PRO A 101 -4.98 3.85 -4.46
CA PRO A 101 -5.07 2.47 -4.03
C PRO A 101 -5.95 2.28 -2.79
N LEU A 102 -6.79 1.25 -2.85
CA LEU A 102 -7.61 0.77 -1.74
C LEU A 102 -7.65 -0.75 -1.86
N VAL A 103 -7.03 -1.47 -0.93
CA VAL A 103 -7.02 -2.94 -0.98
C VAL A 103 -7.54 -3.49 0.33
N ILE A 104 -8.63 -4.25 0.25
CA ILE A 104 -9.16 -5.00 1.37
C ILE A 104 -8.51 -6.39 1.32
N MET A 105 -7.82 -6.74 2.39
CA MET A 105 -7.13 -8.02 2.53
C MET A 105 -7.33 -8.56 3.94
N SER A 106 -7.05 -9.85 4.13
CA SER A 106 -6.94 -10.43 5.46
C SER A 106 -5.49 -10.66 5.83
N ILE A 107 -5.19 -10.43 7.10
CA ILE A 107 -3.93 -10.82 7.74
C ILE A 107 -4.25 -11.98 8.65
N ALA A 108 -3.56 -13.10 8.46
CA ALA A 108 -3.64 -14.27 9.33
C ALA A 108 -2.30 -14.49 10.03
N ASP A 109 -2.31 -14.70 11.34
CA ASP A 109 -1.18 -15.26 12.05
C ASP A 109 -1.57 -16.62 12.67
N HIS A 110 -0.76 -17.16 13.57
CA HIS A 110 -1.06 -18.44 14.22
C HIS A 110 -2.16 -18.33 15.30
N THR A 111 -2.63 -17.13 15.61
CA THR A 111 -3.62 -16.87 16.68
C THR A 111 -4.98 -16.46 16.15
N ASN A 112 -5.03 -15.66 15.08
CA ASN A 112 -6.29 -15.11 14.57
C ASN A 112 -6.19 -14.71 13.09
N ILE A 113 -7.32 -14.24 12.55
CA ILE A 113 -7.44 -13.63 11.23
C ILE A 113 -8.19 -12.31 11.38
N ILE A 114 -7.63 -11.24 10.84
CA ILE A 114 -8.27 -9.92 10.80
C ILE A 114 -8.44 -9.42 9.37
N LEU A 115 -9.44 -8.59 9.16
CA LEU A 115 -9.65 -7.82 7.94
C LEU A 115 -8.90 -6.49 8.05
N VAL A 116 -8.15 -6.12 7.03
CA VAL A 116 -7.44 -4.83 6.97
C VAL A 116 -7.73 -4.12 5.66
N ILE A 117 -7.68 -2.79 5.72
CA ILE A 117 -7.81 -1.92 4.56
C ILE A 117 -6.46 -1.23 4.39
N ALA A 118 -5.74 -1.60 3.33
CA ALA A 118 -4.54 -0.88 2.91
C ALA A 118 -4.95 0.31 2.04
N ILE A 119 -4.64 1.50 2.51
CA ILE A 119 -4.76 2.75 1.76
C ILE A 119 -3.35 3.26 1.43
N GLN A 120 -3.21 4.03 0.36
CA GLN A 120 -1.98 4.79 0.14
C GLN A 120 -1.83 5.82 1.27
N GLU A 121 -0.89 5.59 2.18
CA GLU A 121 -0.34 6.65 3.01
C GLU A 121 0.54 7.52 2.12
N ASP A 122 0.17 8.78 1.94
CA ASP A 122 1.17 9.77 1.55
C ASP A 122 1.96 10.08 2.82
N GLY A 123 3.23 9.66 2.82
CA GLY A 123 4.23 10.37 3.60
C GLY A 123 4.08 11.84 3.28
N PHE A 124 3.98 12.67 4.32
CA PHE A 124 4.00 14.13 4.21
C PHE A 124 5.29 14.56 3.49
N CYS A 125 5.33 14.52 2.16
CA CYS A 125 6.28 15.29 1.39
C CYS A 125 5.78 16.74 1.40
N LYS A 126 6.38 17.52 2.30
CA LYS A 126 6.35 18.97 2.28
C LYS A 126 6.88 19.50 0.95
#